data_AF-A0A077PWU4-F1
#
_entry.id   AF-A0A077PWU4-F1
#
_cell.length_a   1.000
_cell.length_b   1.000
_cell.length_c   1.000
_cell.angle_alpha   90.00
_cell.angle_beta   90.00
_cell.angle_gamma   90.00
#
_symmetry.space_group_name_H-M   'P 1'
#
loop_
_entity.id
_entity.type
_entity.pdbx_description
1 polymer ?
#
loop_
_entity_poly.entity_id
_entity_poly.type
_entity_poly.pdbx_seq_one_letter_code
_entity_poly.pdbx_strand_id
1 'polypeptide(L)' 'MKTQGFMEWIKTSDRLPETYDDILLVVDGSNDIHVGYFILDEHEGNCFHSLGEDLFFKIEDVTHWMELPEPPKGE' A
#
# COMPACT_ATOMS: atom_id res chain seq x y z
N MET A 1 14.09 -11.08 -22.89
CA MET A 1 12.87 -11.31 -22.09
C MET A 1 13.02 -10.56 -20.79
N LYS A 2 12.17 -9.57 -20.52
CA LYS A 2 12.08 -8.98 -19.17
C LYS A 2 11.08 -9.83 -18.42
N THR A 3 11.53 -10.52 -17.39
CA THR A 3 10.66 -11.22 -16.43
C THR A 3 9.71 -10.20 -15.84
N GLN A 4 8.40 -10.43 -16.02
CA GLN A 4 7.38 -9.77 -15.21
C GLN A 4 7.65 -10.23 -13.78
N GLY A 5 8.26 -9.38 -12.96
CA GLY A 5 8.47 -9.67 -11.55
C GLY A 5 7.09 -9.88 -10.94
N PHE A 6 6.83 -11.06 -10.39
CA PHE A 6 5.66 -11.26 -9.53
C PHE A 6 5.84 -10.31 -8.35
N MET A 7 5.06 -9.23 -8.30
CA MET A 7 5.04 -8.35 -7.14
C MET A 7 4.40 -9.12 -5.98
N GLU A 8 5.13 -9.22 -4.88
CA GLU A 8 4.75 -9.99 -3.69
C GLU A 8 4.08 -9.06 -2.67
N TRP A 9 3.03 -9.54 -2.01
CA TRP A 9 2.41 -8.84 -0.89
C TRP A 9 3.34 -8.87 0.33
N ILE A 10 3.64 -7.71 0.88
CA ILE A 10 4.54 -7.51 2.02
C ILE A 10 3.71 -7.22 3.26
N LYS A 11 3.95 -7.92 4.36
CA LYS A 11 3.34 -7.59 5.66
C LYS A 11 3.88 -6.25 6.16
N THR A 12 3.01 -5.41 6.69
CA THR A 12 3.42 -4.12 7.30
C THR A 12 4.38 -4.32 8.48
N SER A 13 4.32 -5.46 9.16
CA SER A 13 5.27 -5.85 10.22
C SER A 13 6.65 -6.26 9.72
N ASP A 14 6.77 -6.67 8.45
CA ASP A 14 8.06 -7.08 7.87
C ASP A 14 8.82 -5.85 7.36
N ARG A 15 8.11 -4.98 6.62
CA ARG A 15 8.62 -3.69 6.14
C ARG A 15 7.47 -2.75 5.79
N LEU A 16 7.68 -1.46 6.00
CA LEU A 16 6.79 -0.39 5.54
C LEU A 16 7.17 0.06 4.11
N PRO A 17 6.23 0.63 3.34
CA PRO A 17 6.54 1.24 2.05
C PRO A 17 7.42 2.48 2.22
N GLU A 18 8.02 2.94 1.12
CA GLU A 18 8.60 4.27 1.08
C GLU A 18 7.50 5.33 1.15
N THR A 19 7.81 6.47 1.76
CA THR A 19 6.85 7.56 1.92
C THR A 19 6.43 8.11 0.56
N TYR A 20 5.13 8.30 0.34
CA TYR A 20 4.52 8.81 -0.90
C TYR A 20 4.61 7.92 -2.14
N ASP A 21 5.09 6.68 -2.02
CA ASP A 21 4.98 5.71 -3.12
C ASP A 21 3.54 5.20 -3.25
N ASP A 22 3.05 5.12 -4.49
CA ASP A 22 1.75 4.56 -4.79
C ASP A 22 1.77 3.03 -4.57
N ILE A 23 0.85 2.56 -3.72
CA ILE A 23 0.75 1.17 -3.32
C ILE A 23 -0.69 0.67 -3.37
N LEU A 24 -0.84 -0.65 -3.43
CA LEU A 24 -2.05 -1.33 -3.02
C LEU A 24 -1.92 -1.76 -1.56
N LEU A 25 -2.96 -1.58 -0.77
CA LEU A 25 -2.98 -1.95 0.65
C LEU A 25 -4.24 -2.72 1.04
N VAL A 26 -4.11 -3.61 2.01
CA VAL A 26 -5.19 -4.45 2.56
C VAL A 26 -5.47 -4.02 4.00
N VAL A 27 -6.71 -3.59 4.26
CA VAL A 27 -7.16 -3.20 5.60
C VAL A 27 -7.71 -4.41 6.36
N ASP A 28 -7.29 -4.60 7.60
CA ASP A 28 -7.76 -5.68 8.46
C ASP A 28 -9.27 -5.53 8.76
N GLY A 29 -9.98 -6.65 8.79
CA GLY A 29 -11.40 -6.68 9.11
C GLY A 29 -12.37 -6.20 8.03
N SER A 30 -11.92 -5.52 6.95
CA SER A 30 -12.78 -5.12 5.83
C SER A 30 -12.67 -6.00 4.59
N ASN A 31 -11.57 -6.75 4.43
CA ASN A 31 -11.21 -7.44 3.17
C ASN A 31 -11.16 -6.51 1.94
N ASP A 32 -11.10 -5.19 2.16
CA ASP A 32 -11.03 -4.21 1.08
C ASP A 32 -9.58 -3.94 0.68
N ILE A 33 -9.39 -3.68 -0.62
CA ILE A 33 -8.11 -3.28 -1.20
C ILE A 33 -8.23 -1.82 -1.64
N HIS A 34 -7.31 -0.99 -1.17
CA HIS A 34 -7.25 0.43 -1.55
C HIS A 34 -5.97 0.73 -2.32
N VAL A 35 -6.05 1.72 -3.21
CA VAL A 35 -4.86 2.41 -3.73
C VAL A 35 -4.56 3.56 -2.78
N GLY A 36 -3.31 3.68 -2.34
CA GLY A 36 -2.92 4.65 -1.34
C GLY A 36 -1.42 4.89 -1.29
N TYR A 37 -0.98 5.57 -0.25
CA TYR A 37 0.44 5.78 0.06
C TYR A 37 0.65 5.83 1.57
N PHE A 38 1.88 5.61 1.99
CA PHE A 38 2.30 5.69 3.39
C PHE A 38 2.92 7.05 3.71
N ILE A 39 2.64 7.60 4.89
CA ILE A 39 3.24 8.83 5.41
C ILE A 39 3.94 8.53 6.74
N LEU A 40 5.19 8.97 6.85
CA LEU A 40 5.90 9.11 8.12
C LEU A 40 5.64 10.51 8.67
N ASP A 41 4.87 10.62 9.75
CA ASP A 41 4.60 11.87 10.44
C ASP A 41 5.08 11.77 11.89
N GLU A 42 6.04 12.61 12.26
CA GLU A 42 6.64 12.65 13.60
C GLU A 42 5.73 13.25 14.69
N HIS A 43 4.64 13.90 14.29
CA HIS A 43 3.69 14.58 15.17
C HIS A 43 2.34 13.84 15.27
N GLU A 44 1.81 13.35 14.14
CA GLU A 44 0.48 12.74 14.07
C GLU A 44 0.52 11.19 14.06
N GLY A 45 1.73 10.63 13.92
CA GLY A 45 1.94 9.20 13.83
C GLY A 45 1.84 8.70 12.39
N ASN A 46 2.64 7.68 12.10
CA ASN A 46 2.71 7.09 10.78
C ASN A 46 1.36 6.48 10.36
N CYS A 47 0.92 6.72 9.12
CA CYS A 47 -0.38 6.28 8.63
C CYS A 47 -0.38 5.97 7.13
N PHE A 48 -1.45 5.32 6.68
CA PHE A 48 -1.75 5.08 5.28
C PHE A 48 -2.92 5.96 4.83
N HIS A 49 -2.79 6.61 3.68
CA HIS A 49 -3.85 7.42 3.08
C HIS A 49 -4.41 6.73 1.83
N SER A 50 -5.74 6.63 1.74
CA SER A 50 -6.44 6.10 0.58
C SER A 50 -6.69 7.22 -0.43
N LEU A 51 -6.18 7.06 -1.66
CA LEU A 51 -6.33 8.05 -2.72
C LEU A 51 -7.77 8.14 -3.25
N GLY A 52 -8.53 7.05 -3.18
CA GLY A 52 -9.88 6.98 -3.76
C GLY A 52 -10.99 7.55 -2.87
N GLU A 53 -10.83 7.48 -1.56
CA GLU A 53 -11.92 7.68 -0.60
C GLU A 53 -11.59 8.70 0.50
N ASP A 54 -10.41 9.33 0.45
CA ASP A 54 -9.92 10.27 1.47
C ASP A 54 -9.98 9.69 2.89
N LEU A 55 -9.65 8.41 3.01
CA LEU A 55 -9.60 7.67 4.27
C LEU A 55 -8.17 7.61 4.80
N PHE A 56 -8.05 7.58 6.13
CA PHE A 56 -6.79 7.41 6.85
C PHE A 56 -6.86 6.11 7.66
N PHE A 57 -5.87 5.24 7.47
CA PHE A 57 -5.72 4.00 8.22
C PHE A 57 -4.45 4.08 9.07
N LYS A 58 -4.53 3.63 10.31
CA LYS A 58 -3.33 3.50 11.13
C LYS A 58 -2.51 2.31 10.64
N ILE A 59 -1.24 2.26 11.03
CA ILE A 59 -0.38 1.13 10.65
C ILE A 59 -0.98 -0.20 11.11
N GLU A 60 -1.54 -0.26 12.32
CA GLU A 60 -2.15 -1.48 12.87
C GLU A 60 -3.39 -1.96 12.10
N ASP A 61 -4.04 -1.08 11.34
CA ASP A 61 -5.23 -1.40 10.57
C ASP A 61 -4.87 -1.97 9.18
N VAL A 62 -3.61 -1.88 8.74
CA VAL A 62 -3.18 -2.36 7.42
C VAL A 62 -2.31 -3.61 7.59
N THR A 63 -2.74 -4.71 6.98
CA THR A 63 -2.06 -6.01 7.15
C THR A 63 -0.95 -6.22 6.14
N HIS A 64 -1.20 -5.86 4.87
CA HIS A 64 -0.29 -6.10 3.76
C HIS A 64 -0.35 -4.96 2.75
N TRP A 65 0.74 -4.80 2.01
CA TRP A 65 0.82 -3.87 0.90
C TRP A 65 1.66 -4.45 -0.24
N MET A 66 1.55 -3.86 -1.43
CA MET A 66 2.46 -4.09 -2.55
C MET A 66 2.61 -2.81 -3.35
N GLU A 67 3.73 -2.64 -4.06
CA GLU A 67 3.89 -1.58 -5.06
C GLU A 67 2.73 -1.65 -6.07
N LEU A 68 2.25 -0.49 -6.53
CA LEU A 68 1.21 -0.45 -7.56
C LEU A 68 1.76 -1.11 -8.84
N PRO A 69 1.13 -2.19 -9.34
CA PRO A 69 1.62 -2.84 -10.55
C PRO A 69 1.45 -1.93 -11.76
N GLU A 70 2.48 -1.95 -12.61
CA GLU A 70 2.39 -1.35 -13.94
C GLU A 70 1.17 -1.93 -14.69
N PRO A 71 0.38 -1.07 -15.36
CA PRO A 71 -0.71 -1.54 -16.19
C PRO A 71 -0.23 -2.60 -17.19
N PRO A 72 -1.07 -3.60 -17.53
CA PRO A 72 -0.76 -4.51 -18.61
C PRO A 72 -0.52 -3.70 -19.88
N LYS A 73 0.63 -3.93 -20.52
CA LYS A 73 0.85 -3.39 -21.86
C LYS A 73 -0.10 -4.14 -22.79
N GLY A 74 -1.08 -3.42 -23.34
CA GLY A 74 -1.97 -3.99 -24.36
C GLY A 74 -1.17 -4.53 -25.54
N GLU A 75 -1.75 -5.50 -26.26
CA GLU A 75 -1.20 -5.99 -27.53
C GLU A 75 -1.23 -4.92 -28.63
#